data_AF-A0A6N2IF89-F1
#
_entry.id   AF-A0A6N2IF89-F1
#
_cell.length_a   1.000
_cell.length_b   1.000
_cell.length_c   1.000
_cell.angle_alpha   90.00
_cell.angle_beta   90.00
_cell.angle_gamma   90.00
#
_symmetry.space_group_name_H-M   'P 1'
#
loop_
_entity.id
_entity.type
_entity.pdbx_description
1 polymer ?
#
loop_
_entity_poly.entity_id
_entity_poly.type
_entity_poly.pdbx_seq_one_letter_code
_entity_poly.pdbx_strand_id
1 'polypeptide(L)'
;MDPEIRSLRARLGAHASWANTTDPASRTAKARAAANSRFEKQAREMHPGATDEQITRVAEHLRKAHFSRMALASAKARRSKPAAA
;
A
#
# COMPACT_ATOMS: atom_id res chain seq x y z
N MET A 1 25.53 -2.72 -16.43
CA MET A 1 24.31 -2.33 -17.17
C MET A 1 23.95 -0.91 -16.76
N ASP A 2 23.81 0.01 -17.71
CA ASP A 2 23.47 1.42 -17.49
C ASP A 2 22.10 1.55 -16.76
N PRO A 3 21.98 2.38 -15.69
CA PRO A 3 20.71 2.67 -15.02
C PRO A 3 19.56 3.07 -15.94
N GLU A 4 19.83 3.86 -16.99
CA GLU A 4 18.79 4.30 -17.93
C GLU A 4 18.24 3.13 -18.75
N ILE A 5 19.13 2.29 -19.28
CA ILE A 5 18.77 1.06 -19.99
C ILE A 5 17.99 0.11 -19.07
N ARG A 6 18.36 -0.01 -17.80
CA ARG A 6 17.63 -0.82 -16.81
C ARG A 6 16.20 -0.31 -16.60
N SER A 7 16.03 1.01 -16.45
CA SER A 7 14.72 1.65 -16.29
C SER A 7 13.83 1.44 -17.52
N LEU A 8 14.38 1.58 -18.73
CA LEU A 8 13.63 1.38 -19.97
C LEU A 8 13.15 -0.07 -20.11
N ARG A 9 14.03 -1.05 -19.81
CA ARG A 9 13.66 -2.48 -19.83
C ARG A 9 12.55 -2.82 -18.84
N ALA A 10 12.60 -2.25 -17.62
CA ALA A 10 11.56 -2.48 -16.61
C ALA A 10 10.19 -1.94 -17.08
N ARG A 11 10.17 -0.74 -17.69
CA ARG A 11 8.94 -0.16 -18.26
C ARG A 11 8.37 -1.01 -19.39
N LEU A 12 9.21 -1.46 -20.33
CA LEU A 12 8.79 -2.34 -21.42
C LEU A 12 8.14 -3.62 -20.87
N GLY A 13 8.79 -4.27 -19.90
CA GLY A 13 8.25 -5.47 -19.25
C GLY A 13 6.92 -5.22 -18.53
N ALA A 14 6.79 -4.09 -17.83
CA ALA A 14 5.54 -3.74 -17.15
C ALA A 14 4.39 -3.55 -18.14
N HIS A 15 4.58 -2.79 -19.23
CA HIS A 15 3.55 -2.57 -20.24
C HIS A 15 3.16 -3.87 -20.96
N ALA A 16 4.13 -4.67 -21.38
CA ALA A 16 3.87 -5.98 -22.00
C ALA A 16 3.10 -6.92 -21.05
N SER A 17 3.45 -6.92 -19.77
CA SER A 17 2.76 -7.72 -18.76
C SER A 17 1.31 -7.27 -18.54
N TRP A 18 1.06 -5.96 -18.49
CA TRP A 18 -0.29 -5.43 -18.31
C TRP A 18 -1.16 -5.56 -19.56
N ALA A 19 -0.58 -5.47 -20.76
CA ALA A 19 -1.30 -5.73 -22.02
C ALA A 19 -1.85 -7.16 -22.08
N ASN A 20 -1.15 -8.13 -21.45
CA ASN A 20 -1.59 -9.52 -21.33
C ASN A 20 -2.53 -9.78 -20.14
N THR A 21 -2.89 -8.76 -19.36
CA THR A 21 -3.76 -8.91 -18.18
C THR A 21 -5.17 -8.43 -18.52
N THR A 22 -6.10 -9.34 -18.77
CA THR A 22 -7.51 -9.02 -19.07
C THR A 22 -8.31 -8.66 -17.81
N ASP A 23 -7.92 -9.18 -16.64
CA ASP A 23 -8.49 -8.84 -15.35
C ASP A 23 -7.42 -8.31 -14.37
N PRO A 24 -7.23 -6.98 -14.32
CA PRO A 24 -6.29 -6.34 -13.39
C PRO A 24 -6.63 -6.52 -11.91
N ALA A 25 -7.92 -6.64 -11.59
CA ALA A 25 -8.37 -6.77 -10.22
C ALA A 25 -7.96 -8.13 -9.65
N SER A 26 -8.18 -9.20 -10.41
CA SER A 26 -7.78 -10.56 -10.02
C SER A 26 -6.26 -10.71 -9.92
N ARG A 27 -5.50 -10.15 -10.87
CA ARG A 27 -4.02 -10.18 -10.83
C ARG A 27 -3.45 -9.65 -9.51
N THR A 28 -4.06 -8.60 -8.96
CA THR A 28 -3.57 -7.93 -7.73
C THR A 28 -4.29 -8.37 -6.45
N ALA A 29 -5.32 -9.23 -6.55
CA ALA A 29 -6.19 -9.58 -5.42
C ALA A 29 -5.41 -10.15 -4.22
N LYS A 30 -4.50 -11.10 -4.46
CA LYS A 30 -3.67 -11.71 -3.40
C LYS A 30 -2.80 -10.68 -2.68
N ALA A 31 -2.16 -9.80 -3.43
CA ALA A 31 -1.32 -8.73 -2.86
C ALA A 31 -2.16 -7.74 -2.05
N ARG A 32 -3.34 -7.35 -2.54
CA ARG A 32 -4.28 -6.48 -1.81
C ARG A 32 -4.78 -7.13 -0.52
N ALA A 33 -5.10 -8.43 -0.55
CA ALA A 33 -5.50 -9.19 0.63
C ALA A 33 -4.39 -9.24 1.69
N ALA A 34 -3.16 -9.57 1.29
CA ALA A 34 -2.01 -9.57 2.21
C ALA A 34 -1.71 -8.18 2.79
N ALA A 35 -1.81 -7.13 1.98
CA ALA A 35 -1.62 -5.75 2.46
C ALA A 35 -2.70 -5.34 3.48
N ASN A 36 -3.91 -5.89 3.37
CA ASN A 36 -5.00 -5.64 4.31
C ASN A 36 -4.85 -6.48 5.60
N SER A 37 -4.46 -7.75 5.48
CA SER A 37 -4.36 -8.67 6.64
C SER A 37 -3.30 -8.28 7.67
N ARG A 38 -2.30 -7.48 7.28
CA ARG A 38 -1.28 -6.97 8.22
C ARG A 38 -1.87 -6.21 9.41
N PHE A 39 -3.00 -5.52 9.23
CA PHE A 39 -3.63 -4.74 10.29
C PHE A 39 -4.36 -5.64 11.30
N GLU A 40 -4.94 -6.74 10.84
CA GLU A 40 -5.53 -7.75 11.71
C GLU A 40 -4.45 -8.45 12.52
N LYS A 41 -3.33 -8.84 11.88
CA LYS A 41 -2.17 -9.40 12.58
C LYS A 41 -1.68 -8.46 13.68
N GLN A 42 -1.50 -7.18 13.35
CA GLN A 42 -1.07 -6.16 14.33
C GLN A 42 -2.10 -5.98 15.46
N ALA A 43 -3.40 -6.02 15.15
CA ALA A 43 -4.46 -5.94 16.16
C ALA A 43 -4.39 -7.12 17.15
N ARG A 44 -4.18 -8.34 16.64
CA ARG A 44 -4.04 -9.56 17.47
C ARG A 44 -2.77 -9.53 18.33
N GLU A 45 -1.66 -9.02 17.79
CA GLU A 45 -0.42 -8.82 18.56
C GLU A 45 -0.60 -7.78 19.69
N MET A 46 -1.36 -6.71 19.46
CA MET A 46 -1.63 -5.67 20.45
C MET A 46 -2.63 -6.11 21.53
N HIS A 47 -3.57 -6.98 21.17
CA HIS A 47 -4.65 -7.44 22.03
C HIS A 47 -4.84 -8.97 21.93
N PRO A 48 -3.93 -9.77 22.52
CA PRO A 48 -3.92 -11.23 22.34
C PRO A 48 -5.15 -11.95 22.92
N GLY A 49 -5.89 -11.33 23.84
CA GLY A 49 -7.12 -11.88 24.44
C GLY A 49 -8.42 -11.25 23.94
N ALA A 50 -8.37 -10.40 22.91
CA ALA A 50 -9.57 -9.75 22.38
C ALA A 50 -10.41 -10.70 21.51
N THR A 51 -11.72 -10.45 21.48
CA THR A 51 -12.65 -11.17 20.59
C THR A 51 -12.42 -10.80 19.13
N ASP A 52 -12.87 -11.62 18.18
CA ASP A 52 -12.71 -11.32 16.76
C ASP A 52 -13.41 -10.02 16.32
N GLU A 53 -14.53 -9.66 16.95
CA GLU A 53 -15.21 -8.38 16.72
C GLU A 53 -14.35 -7.20 17.16
N GLN A 54 -13.72 -7.30 18.33
CA GLN A 54 -12.79 -6.29 18.84
C GLN A 54 -11.56 -6.18 17.94
N ILE A 55 -10.99 -7.31 17.50
CA ILE A 55 -9.87 -7.35 16.56
C ILE A 55 -10.23 -6.67 15.24
N THR A 56 -11.41 -6.97 14.69
CA THR A 56 -11.90 -6.36 13.44
C THR A 56 -11.98 -4.84 13.58
N ARG A 57 -12.61 -4.36 14.66
CA ARG A 57 -12.71 -2.93 14.96
C ARG A 57 -11.34 -2.28 15.10
N VAL A 58 -10.41 -2.89 15.83
CA VAL A 58 -9.05 -2.36 16.01
C VAL A 58 -8.30 -2.34 14.68
N ALA A 59 -8.38 -3.40 13.88
CA ALA A 59 -7.73 -3.49 12.57
C ALA A 59 -8.21 -2.38 11.62
N GLU A 60 -9.51 -2.06 11.62
CA GLU A 60 -10.05 -0.94 10.85
C GLU A 60 -9.47 0.41 11.29
N HIS A 61 -9.36 0.64 12.61
CA HIS A 61 -8.75 1.87 13.13
C HIS A 61 -7.25 1.94 12.82
N LEU A 62 -6.51 0.83 12.91
CA LEU A 62 -5.10 0.76 12.53
C LEU A 62 -4.91 1.09 11.05
N ARG A 63 -5.77 0.56 10.17
CA ARG A 63 -5.79 0.87 8.74
C ARG A 63 -5.99 2.37 8.52
N LYS A 64 -7.04 2.95 9.12
CA LYS A 64 -7.34 4.39 9.00
C LYS A 64 -6.15 5.22 9.49
N ALA A 65 -5.61 4.92 10.67
CA ALA A 65 -4.47 5.62 11.24
C ALA A 65 -3.21 5.56 10.35
N HIS A 66 -2.93 4.41 9.71
CA HIS A 66 -1.80 4.26 8.80
C HIS A 66 -1.91 5.23 7.60
N PHE A 67 -3.06 5.25 6.94
CA PHE A 67 -3.26 6.14 5.79
C PHE A 67 -3.34 7.61 6.19
N SER A 68 -3.92 7.93 7.36
CA SER A 68 -3.90 9.30 7.90
C SER A 68 -2.49 9.79 8.17
N ARG A 69 -1.60 8.94 8.74
CA ARG A 69 -0.18 9.27 8.93
C ARG A 69 0.52 9.56 7.61
N MET A 70 0.27 8.75 6.59
CA MET A 70 0.83 8.94 5.25
C MET A 70 0.34 10.25 4.61
N ALA A 71 -0.96 10.53 4.70
CA ALA A 71 -1.55 11.76 4.18
C ALA A 71 -0.98 13.00 4.87
N LEU A 72 -0.82 12.96 6.20
CA LEU A 72 -0.21 14.04 6.98
C LEU A 72 1.24 14.29 6.55
N ALA A 73 2.04 13.23 6.41
CA ALA A 73 3.42 13.34 5.96
C ALA A 73 3.50 13.96 4.55
N SER A 74 2.62 13.53 3.64
CA SER A 74 2.51 14.06 2.29
C SER A 74 2.13 15.55 2.27
N ALA A 75 1.17 15.97 3.11
CA ALA A 75 0.78 17.37 3.24
C ALA A 75 1.92 18.25 3.76
N LYS A 76 2.67 17.77 4.76
CA LYS A 76 3.86 18.45 5.28
C LYS A 76 4.92 18.64 4.20
N ALA A 77 5.22 17.59 3.43
CA ALA A 77 6.21 17.64 2.36
C ALA A 77 5.81 18.61 1.22
N ARG A 78 4.52 18.67 0.86
CA ARG A 78 4.02 19.66 -0.10
C ARG A 78 4.16 21.09 0.41
N ARG A 79 3.86 21.33 1.69
CA ARG A 79 3.98 22.67 2.29
C ARG A 79 5.44 23.15 2.36
N SER A 80 6.39 22.25 2.59
CA SER A 80 7.81 22.61 2.67
C SER A 80 8.46 22.81 1.30
N LYS A 81 7.83 22.36 0.21
CA LYS A 81 8.34 22.57 -1.13
C LYS A 81 8.00 24.01 -1.55
N PRO A 82 8.99 24.90 -1.78
CA PRO A 82 8.70 26.21 -2.34
C PRO A 82 7.95 26.02 -3.66
N ALA A 83 6.95 26.88 -3.94
CA ALA A 83 6.30 26.89 -5.25
C ALA A 83 7.42 26.98 -6.30
N ALA A 84 7.49 25.98 -7.18
CA ALA A 84 8.48 26.01 -8.24
C ALA A 84 8.24 27.29 -9.06
N ALA A 85 9.22 28.19 -9.02
CA ALA A 85 9.28 29.39 -9.85
C ALA A 85 9.69 29.00 -11.28
#